data_AF-A0A916DJ61-F1
#
_entry.id   AF-A0A916DJ61-F1
#
_cell.length_a   1.000
_cell.length_b   1.000
_cell.length_c   1.000
_cell.angle_alpha   90.00
_cell.angle_beta   90.00
_cell.angle_gamma   90.00
#
_symmetry.space_group_name_H-M   'P 1'
#
loop_
_entity.id
_entity.type
_entity.pdbx_description
1 polymer ?
#
loop_
_entity_poly.entity_id
_entity_poly.type
_entity_poly.pdbx_seq_one_letter_code
_entity_poly.pdbx_strand_id
1 'polypeptide(L)'
;MERKHRKLVDQLNKDLAGEFGAIIQYLTYAAKVTGPYRPQLSQFFLAEVADEQLHAQFLANKIVALGGEPTTIPRAVPPASSNREMLEAVLAAERQATKDYTKRAKE
;
A
#
# COMPACT_ATOMS: atom_id res chain seq x y z
N MET A 1 -27.25 3.45 1.12
CA MET A 1 -26.13 4.00 1.91
C MET A 1 -26.11 5.52 1.83
N GLU A 2 -25.95 6.23 2.95
CA GLU A 2 -25.91 7.71 2.99
C GLU A 2 -24.75 8.26 2.14
N ARG A 3 -24.87 9.48 1.57
CA ARG A 3 -23.88 10.01 0.60
C ARG A 3 -22.48 10.14 1.19
N LYS A 4 -22.37 10.46 2.48
CA LYS A 4 -21.09 10.58 3.21
C LYS A 4 -20.40 9.21 3.35
N HIS A 5 -21.15 8.16 3.69
CA HIS A 5 -20.62 6.79 3.80
C HIS A 5 -20.11 6.24 2.47
N ARG A 6 -20.81 6.51 1.36
CA ARG A 6 -20.33 6.11 0.02
C ARG A 6 -18.98 6.73 -0.31
N LYS A 7 -18.83 8.04 -0.07
CA LYS A 7 -17.57 8.73 -0.32
C LYS A 7 -16.43 8.16 0.53
N LEU A 8 -16.67 7.85 1.80
CA LEU A 8 -15.66 7.24 2.67
C LEU A 8 -15.26 5.85 2.17
N VAL A 9 -16.24 5.00 1.83
CA VAL A 9 -16.00 3.67 1.26
C VAL A 9 -15.18 3.75 -0.04
N ASP A 10 -15.48 4.69 -0.93
CA ASP A 10 -14.72 4.89 -2.17
C ASP A 10 -13.25 5.27 -1.89
N GLN A 11 -12.99 6.07 -0.86
CA GLN A 11 -11.61 6.42 -0.50
C GLN A 11 -10.89 5.25 0.16
N LEU A 12 -11.54 4.54 1.09
CA LEU A 12 -10.98 3.34 1.72
C LEU A 12 -10.62 2.28 0.68
N ASN A 13 -11.40 2.15 -0.39
CA ASN A 13 -11.08 1.26 -1.50
C ASN A 13 -9.82 1.69 -2.27
N LYS A 14 -9.53 3.00 -2.40
CA LYS A 14 -8.27 3.47 -3.02
C LYS A 14 -7.05 3.20 -2.14
N ASP A 15 -7.26 3.13 -0.84
CA ASP A 15 -6.21 2.80 0.13
C ASP A 15 -5.96 1.31 0.13
N LEU A 16 -7.02 0.50 0.11
CA LEU A 16 -6.89 -0.95 -0.01
C LEU A 16 -6.15 -1.33 -1.31
N ALA A 17 -6.46 -0.66 -2.42
CA ALA A 17 -5.68 -0.78 -3.65
C ALA A 17 -4.21 -0.36 -3.46
N GLY A 18 -3.96 0.67 -2.65
CA GLY A 18 -2.62 1.11 -2.25
C GLY A 18 -1.87 0.00 -1.51
N GLU A 19 -2.48 -0.61 -0.49
CA GLU A 19 -1.88 -1.68 0.31
C GLU A 19 -1.56 -2.92 -0.52
N PHE A 20 -2.48 -3.35 -1.40
CA PHE A 20 -2.17 -4.42 -2.34
C PHE A 20 -1.03 -4.06 -3.31
N GLY A 21 -0.98 -2.80 -3.75
CA GLY A 21 0.12 -2.29 -4.55
C GLY A 21 1.45 -2.33 -3.79
N ALA A 22 1.45 -1.94 -2.50
CA ALA A 22 2.61 -1.95 -1.63
C ALA A 22 3.14 -3.37 -1.41
N ILE A 23 2.26 -4.34 -1.13
CA ILE A 23 2.64 -5.77 -1.03
C ILE A 23 3.38 -6.23 -2.30
N ILE A 24 2.80 -5.96 -3.48
CA ILE A 24 3.43 -6.34 -4.76
C ILE A 24 4.75 -5.57 -4.96
N GLN A 25 4.79 -4.28 -4.62
CA GLN A 25 5.96 -3.42 -4.77
C GLN A 25 7.11 -3.91 -3.91
N TYR A 26 6.90 -4.09 -2.60
CA TYR A 26 7.89 -4.58 -1.66
C TYR A 26 8.44 -5.95 -2.04
N LEU A 27 7.55 -6.90 -2.36
CA LEU A 27 7.95 -8.23 -2.80
C LEU A 27 8.79 -8.19 -4.09
N THR A 28 8.36 -7.38 -5.07
CA THR A 28 9.06 -7.24 -6.36
C THR A 28 10.42 -6.57 -6.18
N TYR A 29 10.50 -5.50 -5.37
CA TYR A 29 11.74 -4.77 -5.15
C TYR A 29 12.74 -5.58 -4.32
N ALA A 30 12.27 -6.33 -3.31
CA ALA A 30 13.09 -7.29 -2.57
C ALA A 30 13.77 -8.34 -3.47
N ALA A 31 13.11 -8.75 -4.56
CA ALA A 31 13.70 -9.66 -5.53
C ALA A 31 14.73 -8.97 -6.45
N LYS A 32 14.50 -7.69 -6.78
CA LYS A 32 15.29 -6.90 -7.75
C LYS A 32 16.53 -6.22 -7.18
N VAL A 33 16.64 -6.04 -5.86
CA VAL A 33 17.80 -5.37 -5.24
C VAL A 33 19.12 -6.07 -5.57
N THR A 34 20.17 -5.34 -5.96
CA THR A 34 21.47 -5.93 -6.32
C THR A 34 22.62 -5.35 -5.51
N GLY A 35 23.81 -5.96 -5.64
CA GLY A 35 25.04 -5.45 -5.04
C GLY A 35 25.27 -5.91 -3.59
N PRO A 36 26.29 -5.33 -2.91
CA PRO A 36 26.76 -5.80 -1.61
C PRO A 36 25.73 -5.64 -0.48
N TYR A 37 24.81 -4.68 -0.61
CA TYR A 37 23.73 -4.43 0.37
C TYR A 37 22.44 -5.21 0.08
N ARG A 38 22.45 -6.13 -0.89
CA ARG A 38 21.26 -6.92 -1.25
C ARG A 38 20.62 -7.61 -0.03
N PRO A 39 21.36 -8.27 0.89
CA PRO A 39 20.74 -8.93 2.04
C PRO A 39 19.93 -7.97 2.91
N GLN A 40 20.49 -6.80 3.22
CA GLN A 40 19.86 -5.80 4.08
C GLN A 40 18.64 -5.17 3.40
N LEU A 41 18.76 -4.82 2.11
CA LEU A 41 17.65 -4.21 1.37
C LEU A 41 16.51 -5.21 1.10
N SER A 42 16.85 -6.47 0.82
CA SER A 42 15.85 -7.52 0.63
C SER A 42 15.08 -7.77 1.94
N GLN A 43 15.81 -7.86 3.07
CA GLN A 43 15.19 -7.99 4.39
C GLN A 43 14.31 -6.78 4.74
N PHE A 44 14.79 -5.56 4.49
CA PHE A 44 14.02 -4.33 4.70
C PHE A 44 12.69 -4.38 3.96
N PHE A 45 12.71 -4.62 2.65
CA PHE A 45 11.47 -4.67 1.86
C PHE A 45 10.56 -5.84 2.26
N LEU A 46 11.09 -7.02 2.59
CA LEU A 46 10.27 -8.17 2.98
C LEU A 46 9.60 -8.01 4.35
N ALA A 47 10.20 -7.22 5.26
CA ALA A 47 9.59 -6.94 6.56
C ALA A 47 8.25 -6.21 6.41
N GLU A 48 8.17 -5.23 5.50
CA GLU A 48 6.97 -4.43 5.25
C GLU A 48 5.81 -5.27 4.67
N VAL A 49 6.09 -6.36 3.94
CA VAL A 49 5.04 -7.17 3.31
C VAL A 49 4.01 -7.69 4.33
N ALA A 50 4.45 -8.06 5.54
CA ALA A 50 3.55 -8.53 6.58
C ALA A 50 2.68 -7.41 7.15
N ASP A 51 3.24 -6.21 7.30
CA ASP A 51 2.51 -5.04 7.81
C ASP A 51 1.44 -4.58 6.81
N GLU A 52 1.76 -4.53 5.52
CA GLU A 52 0.78 -4.16 4.48
C GLU A 52 -0.33 -5.19 4.32
N GLN A 53 -0.07 -6.47 4.59
CA GLN A 53 -1.13 -7.49 4.67
C GLN A 53 -2.12 -7.19 5.82
N LEU A 54 -1.62 -6.75 6.98
CA LEU A 54 -2.46 -6.37 8.11
C LEU A 54 -3.26 -5.10 7.80
N HIS A 55 -2.65 -4.10 7.16
CA HIS A 55 -3.34 -2.89 6.70
C HIS A 55 -4.45 -3.21 5.69
N ALA A 56 -4.16 -4.03 4.67
CA ALA A 56 -5.14 -4.46 3.68
C ALA A 56 -6.31 -5.21 4.33
N GLN A 57 -6.02 -6.13 5.25
CA GLN A 57 -7.04 -6.87 6.00
C GLN A 57 -7.93 -5.94 6.83
N PHE A 58 -7.34 -4.96 7.51
CA PHE A 58 -8.07 -3.97 8.30
C PHE A 58 -9.01 -3.15 7.41
N LEU A 59 -8.51 -2.63 6.29
CA LEU A 59 -9.30 -1.82 5.35
C LEU A 59 -10.43 -2.61 4.72
N ALA A 60 -10.17 -3.84 4.26
CA ALA A 60 -11.20 -4.70 3.68
C ALA A 60 -12.34 -4.95 4.68
N ASN A 61 -12.01 -5.30 5.92
CA ASN A 61 -13.00 -5.49 6.97
C ASN A 61 -13.79 -4.20 7.26
N LYS A 62 -13.12 -3.05 7.27
CA LYS A 62 -13.75 -1.75 7.49
C LYS A 62 -14.71 -1.38 6.36
N ILE A 63 -14.35 -1.64 5.12
CA ILE A 63 -15.19 -1.42 3.94
C ILE A 63 -16.47 -2.26 4.04
N VAL A 64 -16.34 -3.55 4.34
CA VAL A 64 -17.50 -4.46 4.53
C VAL A 64 -18.37 -3.99 5.68
N ALA A 65 -17.78 -3.61 6.82
CA ALA A 65 -18.53 -3.11 7.97
C ALA A 65 -19.33 -1.83 7.68
N LEU A 66 -18.91 -1.04 6.69
CA LEU A 66 -19.62 0.15 6.21
C LEU A 66 -20.63 -0.17 5.08
N GLY A 67 -20.79 -1.45 4.71
CA GLY A 67 -21.70 -1.92 3.66
C GLY A 67 -21.18 -1.73 2.24
N GLY A 68 -19.86 -1.59 2.06
CA GLY A 68 -19.19 -1.53 0.76
C GLY A 68 -18.58 -2.87 0.34
N GLU A 69 -18.24 -2.99 -0.94
CA GLU A 69 -17.47 -4.11 -1.47
C GLU A 69 -15.97 -3.74 -1.53
N PRO A 70 -15.07 -4.54 -0.94
CA PRO A 70 -13.64 -4.32 -1.06
C PRO A 70 -13.14 -4.56 -2.48
N THR A 71 -12.28 -3.67 -2.98
CA THR A 71 -11.59 -3.87 -4.24
C THR A 71 -10.65 -5.05 -4.16
N THR A 72 -10.39 -5.67 -5.31
CA THR A 72 -9.36 -6.69 -5.50
C THR A 72 -8.24 -6.22 -6.44
N ILE A 73 -8.33 -4.97 -6.91
CA ILE A 73 -7.43 -4.42 -7.92
C ILE A 73 -6.33 -3.62 -7.21
N PRO A 74 -5.05 -4.02 -7.33
CA PRO A 74 -3.94 -3.28 -6.76
C PRO A 74 -3.65 -2.01 -7.54
N ARG A 75 -3.05 -1.03 -6.85
CA ARG A 75 -2.38 0.11 -7.50
C ARG A 75 -1.17 -0.39 -8.28
N ALA A 76 -0.93 0.21 -9.44
CA ALA A 76 0.21 -0.15 -10.28
C ALA A 76 1.55 0.10 -9.55
N VAL A 77 2.47 -0.85 -9.67
CA VAL A 77 3.82 -0.74 -9.10
C VAL A 77 4.72 0.05 -10.07
N PRO A 78 5.36 1.14 -9.61
CA PRO A 78 6.29 1.89 -10.46
C PRO A 78 7.47 1.04 -10.93
N PRO A 79 7.90 1.15 -12.20
CA PRO A 79 9.16 0.58 -12.62
C PRO A 79 10.32 1.29 -11.89
N ALA A 80 11.36 0.51 -11.56
CA ALA A 80 12.59 1.02 -10.95
C ALA A 80 13.78 0.18 -11.45
N SER A 81 14.88 0.83 -11.82
CA SER A 81 16.06 0.20 -12.41
C SER A 81 17.26 0.16 -11.46
N SER A 82 17.20 0.88 -10.34
CA SER A 82 18.27 0.93 -9.34
C SER A 82 17.72 0.78 -7.92
N ASN A 83 18.57 0.35 -6.97
CA ASN A 83 18.19 0.27 -5.55
C ASN A 83 17.70 1.63 -5.01
N ARG A 84 18.28 2.73 -5.51
CA ARG A 84 17.88 4.10 -5.14
C ARG A 84 16.48 4.44 -5.64
N GLU A 85 16.20 4.17 -6.91
CA GLU A 85 14.85 4.38 -7.48
C GLU A 85 13.79 3.55 -6.75
N MET A 86 14.12 2.32 -6.33
CA MET A 86 13.21 1.49 -5.54
C MET A 86 12.85 2.16 -4.21
N LEU A 87 13.85 2.66 -3.48
CA LEU A 87 13.63 3.36 -2.20
C LEU A 87 12.89 4.69 -2.39
N GLU A 88 13.19 5.45 -3.45
CA GLU A 88 12.49 6.70 -3.76
C GLU A 88 11.02 6.45 -4.13
N ALA A 89 10.74 5.38 -4.88
CA ALA A 89 9.38 4.97 -5.23
C ALA A 89 8.58 4.51 -4.01
N VAL A 90 9.19 3.75 -3.10
CA VAL A 90 8.57 3.36 -1.82
C VAL A 90 8.30 4.60 -0.98
N LEU A 91 9.28 5.48 -0.79
CA LEU A 91 9.11 6.72 -0.02
C LEU A 91 7.97 7.60 -0.57
N ALA A 92 7.80 7.65 -1.89
CA ALA A 92 6.70 8.37 -2.51
C ALA A 92 5.34 7.72 -2.18
N ALA A 93 5.25 6.39 -2.23
CA ALA A 93 4.06 5.64 -1.86
C ALA A 93 3.68 5.86 -0.38
N GLU A 94 4.65 5.74 0.53
CA GLU A 94 4.46 5.94 1.98
C GLU A 94 3.97 7.35 2.32
N ARG A 95 4.57 8.37 1.70
CA ARG A 95 4.16 9.77 1.87
C ARG A 95 2.73 9.99 1.39
N GLN A 96 2.32 9.31 0.33
CA GLN A 96 0.95 9.40 -0.18
C GLN A 96 -0.02 8.70 0.78
N ALA A 97 0.29 7.47 1.21
CA ALA A 97 -0.50 6.71 2.17
C ALA A 97 -0.71 7.51 3.47
N THR A 98 0.37 8.08 4.03
CA THR A 98 0.30 8.92 5.25
C THR A 98 -0.65 10.11 5.09
N LYS A 99 -0.56 10.85 3.97
CA LYS A 99 -1.44 12.00 3.70
C LYS A 99 -2.89 11.56 3.61
N ASP A 100 -3.12 10.47 2.88
CA ASP A 100 -4.44 9.94 2.63
C ASP A 100 -5.07 9.46 3.96
N TYR A 101 -4.32 8.74 4.81
CA TYR A 101 -4.81 8.25 6.11
C TYR A 101 -5.11 9.39 7.06
N THR A 102 -4.22 10.38 7.14
CA THR A 102 -4.41 11.57 7.96
C THR A 102 -5.67 12.34 7.56
N LYS A 103 -6.00 12.35 6.26
CA LYS A 103 -7.23 12.98 5.77
C LYS A 103 -8.45 12.17 6.18
N ARG A 104 -8.48 10.86 5.95
CA ARG A 104 -9.60 9.99 6.31
C ARG A 104 -9.90 9.97 7.80
N ALA A 105 -8.88 10.04 8.64
CA ALA A 105 -9.07 10.08 10.09
C ALA A 105 -9.88 11.30 10.57
N LYS A 106 -10.04 12.33 9.74
CA LYS A 106 -10.83 13.54 10.02
C LYS A 106 -12.22 13.53 9.39
N GLU A 107 -12.55 12.57 8.53
CA GLU A 107 -13.81 12.49 7.78
C GLU A 107 -14.88 11.66 8.51
#